data_AF-A0A939G100-F1
#
_entry.id   AF-A0A939G100-F1
#
_cell.length_a   1.000
_cell.length_b   1.000
_cell.length_c   1.000
_cell.angle_alpha   90.00
_cell.angle_beta   90.00
_cell.angle_gamma   90.00
#
_symmetry.space_group_name_H-M   'P 1'
#
loop_
_entity.id
_entity.type
_entity.pdbx_description
1 polymer ?
#
loop_
_entity_poly.entity_id
_entity_poly.type
_entity_poly.pdbx_seq_one_letter_code
_entity_poly.pdbx_strand_id
1 'polypeptide(L)'
;MLPITQRVVGSVFCNTFQRHAAMLNKAIRAYLLAERDRYITLALIDAGAAPFISDLKSIDYGSLSQAYLHEMLENSDEWWPMTEVPFDALLFEYDYLGRLDPTAESYGLRAENPADLKRQTEPYFLGYAYDFAQPIEATPGITLRLLNPLSTVESTNAVELMSELKTAYLYAAFVALHDAITEFVSTDSFNKLLRLSPFHFLIQEHDSLTQPLYIVE
;
A
#
# COMPACT_ATOMS: atom_id res chain seq x y z
N MET A 1 9.15 -45.38 32.50
CA MET A 1 8.09 -44.38 32.70
C MET A 1 8.73 -43.11 33.24
N LEU A 2 8.76 -42.05 32.42
CA LEU A 2 9.11 -40.68 32.80
C LEU A 2 8.09 -39.74 32.11
N PRO A 3 7.75 -38.59 32.71
CA PRO A 3 6.46 -37.93 32.48
C PRO A 3 6.43 -37.04 31.25
N ILE A 4 5.25 -36.97 30.65
CA ILE A 4 4.85 -36.03 29.61
C ILE A 4 4.66 -34.66 30.27
N THR A 5 5.59 -33.73 30.08
CA THR A 5 5.34 -32.30 30.30
C THR A 5 6.08 -31.49 29.25
N GLN A 6 5.47 -31.32 28.08
CA GLN A 6 5.75 -30.22 27.16
C GLN A 6 4.65 -30.20 26.09
N ARG A 7 3.52 -29.54 26.38
CA ARG A 7 2.51 -29.28 25.34
C ARG A 7 1.54 -28.14 25.65
N VAL A 8 1.99 -27.03 26.23
CA VAL A 8 1.18 -25.79 26.24
C VAL A 8 2.09 -24.55 26.24
N VAL A 9 2.77 -24.24 25.13
CA VAL A 9 3.38 -22.90 24.91
C VAL A 9 3.05 -22.33 23.53
N GLY A 10 2.49 -23.11 22.61
CA GLY A 10 2.28 -22.69 21.21
C GLY A 10 1.05 -21.83 20.90
N SER A 11 0.01 -21.79 21.75
CA SER A 11 -1.28 -21.15 21.38
C SER A 11 -1.45 -19.71 21.86
N VAL A 12 -0.72 -19.25 22.88
CA VAL A 12 -0.86 -17.89 23.43
C VAL A 12 0.03 -16.88 22.70
N PHE A 13 1.22 -17.31 22.27
CA PHE A 13 2.15 -16.47 21.51
C PHE A 13 1.64 -16.16 20.09
N CYS A 14 1.12 -17.15 19.37
CA CYS A 14 0.58 -16.97 18.02
C CYS A 14 -0.62 -15.99 17.99
N ASN A 15 -1.49 -16.05 19.01
CA ASN A 15 -2.64 -15.14 19.14
C ASN A 15 -2.24 -13.68 19.43
N THR A 16 -1.08 -13.42 20.03
CA THR A 16 -0.67 -12.06 20.42
C THR A 16 -0.08 -11.30 19.23
N PHE A 17 0.76 -11.96 18.42
CA PHE A 17 1.33 -11.35 17.21
C PHE A 17 0.28 -11.04 16.14
N GLN A 18 -0.66 -11.98 15.89
CA GLN A 18 -1.77 -11.75 14.96
C GLN A 18 -2.66 -10.58 15.39
N ARG A 19 -2.86 -10.39 16.70
CA ARG A 19 -3.60 -9.23 17.23
C ARG A 19 -2.85 -7.92 17.01
N HIS A 20 -1.52 -7.91 17.16
CA HIS A 20 -0.73 -6.71 16.93
C HIS A 20 -0.76 -6.28 15.45
N ALA A 21 -0.58 -7.19 14.49
CA ALA A 21 -0.71 -6.85 13.07
C ALA A 21 -2.11 -6.36 12.70
N ALA A 22 -3.16 -7.03 13.18
CA ALA A 22 -4.53 -6.59 12.93
C ALA A 22 -4.79 -5.16 13.47
N MET A 23 -4.26 -4.83 14.65
CA MET A 23 -4.33 -3.47 15.19
C MET A 23 -3.52 -2.47 14.36
N LEU A 24 -2.32 -2.85 13.92
CA LEU A 24 -1.46 -1.99 13.09
C LEU A 24 -2.08 -1.73 11.72
N ASN A 25 -2.60 -2.74 11.03
CA ASN A 25 -3.27 -2.55 9.73
C ASN A 25 -4.52 -1.68 9.87
N LYS A 26 -5.30 -1.86 10.95
CA LYS A 26 -6.41 -0.95 11.26
C LYS A 26 -5.92 0.50 11.47
N ALA A 27 -4.78 0.68 12.13
CA ALA A 27 -4.18 1.99 12.34
C ALA A 27 -3.65 2.60 11.03
N ILE A 28 -3.02 1.82 10.15
CA ILE A 28 -2.59 2.25 8.81
C ILE A 28 -3.79 2.74 8.03
N ARG A 29 -4.86 1.94 7.92
CA ARG A 29 -6.08 2.34 7.22
C ARG A 29 -6.69 3.62 7.79
N ALA A 30 -6.74 3.75 9.11
CA ALA A 30 -7.25 4.94 9.78
C ALA A 30 -6.40 6.18 9.48
N TYR A 31 -5.08 6.04 9.42
CA TYR A 31 -4.16 7.10 9.03
C TYR A 31 -4.42 7.55 7.58
N LEU A 32 -4.51 6.62 6.64
CA LEU A 32 -4.78 6.93 5.22
C LEU A 32 -6.10 7.69 5.04
N LEU A 33 -7.16 7.28 5.76
CA LEU A 33 -8.43 8.00 5.79
C LEU A 33 -8.32 9.40 6.40
N ALA A 34 -7.59 9.54 7.51
CA ALA A 34 -7.40 10.81 8.18
C ALA A 34 -6.63 11.80 7.29
N GLU A 35 -5.59 11.34 6.57
CA GLU A 35 -4.85 12.16 5.63
C GLU A 35 -5.72 12.57 4.43
N ARG A 36 -6.51 11.66 3.85
CA ARG A 36 -7.51 12.02 2.83
C ARG A 36 -8.42 13.16 3.32
N ASP A 37 -9.00 13.02 4.51
CA ASP A 37 -9.94 14.00 5.05
C ASP A 37 -9.27 15.33 5.41
N ARG A 38 -8.01 15.29 5.85
CA ARG A 38 -7.17 16.47 6.06
C ARG A 38 -6.99 17.22 4.74
N TYR A 39 -6.61 16.54 3.66
CA TYR A 39 -6.41 17.17 2.35
C TYR A 39 -7.72 17.65 1.72
N ILE A 40 -8.85 16.96 1.92
CA ILE A 40 -10.18 17.48 1.57
C ILE A 40 -10.44 18.81 2.29
N THR A 41 -10.13 18.88 3.59
CA THR A 41 -10.34 20.11 4.38
C THR A 41 -9.48 21.27 3.89
N LEU A 42 -8.23 20.99 3.49
CA LEU A 42 -7.35 22.01 2.91
C LEU A 42 -7.86 22.47 1.53
N ALA A 43 -8.31 21.54 0.69
CA ALA A 43 -8.86 21.86 -0.63
C ALA A 43 -10.15 22.70 -0.56
N LEU A 44 -10.94 22.59 0.52
CA LEU A 44 -12.17 23.38 0.72
C LEU A 44 -11.95 24.90 0.86
N ILE A 45 -10.70 25.34 1.08
CA ILE A 45 -10.36 26.77 1.11
C ILE A 45 -10.64 27.42 -0.25
N ASP A 46 -10.57 26.64 -1.33
CA ASP A 46 -10.85 27.09 -2.68
C ASP A 46 -12.30 26.72 -3.11
N ALA A 47 -13.06 27.73 -3.52
CA ALA A 47 -14.43 27.54 -4.01
C ALA A 47 -14.51 26.64 -5.27
N GLY A 48 -13.43 26.55 -6.04
CA GLY A 48 -13.32 25.69 -7.23
C GLY A 48 -13.20 24.19 -6.93
N ALA A 49 -12.87 23.81 -5.69
CA ALA A 49 -12.70 22.40 -5.30
C ALA A 49 -14.03 21.65 -5.06
N ALA A 50 -15.12 22.39 -4.84
CA ALA A 50 -16.38 21.82 -4.35
C ALA A 50 -16.93 20.65 -5.19
N PRO A 51 -16.93 20.69 -6.54
CA PRO A 51 -17.38 19.56 -7.35
C PRO A 51 -16.52 18.31 -7.13
N PHE A 52 -15.19 18.45 -7.12
CA PHE A 52 -14.27 17.32 -6.96
C PHE A 52 -14.30 16.72 -5.56
N ILE A 53 -14.62 17.52 -4.55
CA ILE A 53 -14.78 17.03 -3.18
C ILE A 53 -16.07 16.20 -3.04
N SER A 54 -17.13 16.57 -3.77
CA SER A 54 -18.33 15.73 -3.85
C SER A 54 -18.00 14.37 -4.44
N ASP A 55 -17.21 14.35 -5.53
CA ASP A 55 -16.76 13.11 -6.17
C ASP A 55 -15.93 12.23 -5.21
N LEU A 56 -14.93 12.82 -4.52
CA LEU A 56 -14.14 12.15 -3.49
C LEU A 56 -14.99 11.49 -2.40
N LYS A 57 -16.03 12.18 -1.93
CA LYS A 57 -16.94 11.67 -0.89
C LYS A 57 -17.86 10.56 -1.40
N SER A 58 -18.05 10.47 -2.72
CA SER A 58 -18.90 9.48 -3.38
C SER A 58 -18.15 8.25 -3.90
N ILE A 59 -16.83 8.18 -3.69
CA ILE A 59 -16.02 7.04 -4.11
C ILE A 59 -16.60 5.74 -3.56
N ASP A 60 -16.91 4.83 -4.47
CA ASP A 60 -17.22 3.44 -4.14
C ASP A 60 -15.93 2.67 -3.89
N TYR A 61 -15.52 2.65 -2.63
CA TYR A 61 -14.33 1.91 -2.18
C TYR A 61 -14.41 0.42 -2.48
N GLY A 62 -15.61 -0.18 -2.50
CA GLY A 62 -15.76 -1.61 -2.78
C GLY A 62 -15.46 -1.93 -4.24
N SER A 63 -16.05 -1.18 -5.18
CA SER A 63 -15.74 -1.36 -6.61
C SER A 63 -14.26 -1.08 -6.92
N LEU A 64 -13.68 -0.06 -6.29
CA LEU A 64 -12.28 0.29 -6.50
C LEU A 64 -11.32 -0.74 -5.91
N SER A 65 -11.57 -1.25 -4.69
CA SER A 65 -10.74 -2.29 -4.09
C SER A 65 -10.77 -3.58 -4.92
N GLN A 66 -11.93 -3.94 -5.47
CA GLN A 66 -12.05 -5.10 -6.36
C GLN A 66 -11.27 -4.93 -7.67
N ALA A 67 -11.23 -3.71 -8.22
CA ALA A 67 -10.42 -3.42 -9.40
C ALA A 67 -8.92 -3.59 -9.11
N TYR A 68 -8.43 -3.10 -7.96
CA TYR A 68 -7.05 -3.30 -7.55
C TYR A 68 -6.74 -4.77 -7.21
N LEU A 69 -7.64 -5.47 -6.53
CA LEU A 69 -7.48 -6.89 -6.23
C LEU A 69 -7.34 -7.71 -7.52
N HIS A 70 -8.18 -7.43 -8.52
CA HIS A 70 -8.10 -8.09 -9.81
C HIS A 70 -6.72 -7.88 -10.46
N GLU A 71 -6.23 -6.65 -10.50
CA GLU A 71 -4.92 -6.31 -11.06
C GLU A 71 -3.77 -6.94 -10.27
N MET A 72 -3.84 -6.95 -8.93
CA MET A 72 -2.88 -7.66 -8.08
C MET A 72 -2.84 -9.16 -8.39
N LEU A 73 -4.00 -9.80 -8.61
CA LEU A 73 -4.06 -11.22 -8.95
C LEU A 73 -3.45 -11.50 -10.33
N GLU A 74 -3.73 -10.66 -11.33
CA GLU A 74 -3.13 -10.77 -12.66
C GLU A 74 -1.60 -10.61 -12.61
N ASN A 75 -1.11 -9.64 -11.85
CA ASN A 75 0.32 -9.34 -11.78
C ASN A 75 1.09 -10.24 -10.79
N SER A 76 0.40 -10.92 -9.87
CA SER A 76 1.03 -11.82 -8.89
C SER A 76 1.78 -13.00 -9.50
N ASP A 77 1.43 -13.38 -10.73
CA ASP A 77 2.15 -14.40 -11.48
C ASP A 77 3.52 -13.92 -11.99
N GLU A 78 3.85 -12.63 -11.94
CA GLU A 78 5.20 -12.10 -12.20
C GLU A 78 6.01 -11.98 -10.90
N TRP A 79 5.34 -11.86 -9.76
CA TRP A 79 5.99 -11.79 -8.44
C TRP A 79 6.41 -13.18 -7.92
N TRP A 80 5.83 -14.25 -8.46
CA TRP A 80 5.91 -15.61 -7.91
C TRP A 80 6.95 -16.57 -8.55
N PRO A 81 7.10 -16.71 -9.88
CA PRO A 81 7.65 -17.96 -10.42
C PRO A 81 9.17 -18.10 -10.36
N MET A 82 9.92 -17.09 -9.87
CA MET A 82 11.37 -17.07 -10.11
C MET A 82 12.23 -16.73 -8.90
N THR A 83 11.68 -16.41 -7.73
CA THR A 83 12.52 -16.11 -6.56
C THR A 83 12.84 -17.40 -5.79
N GLU A 84 14.10 -17.86 -5.83
CA GLU A 84 14.62 -18.79 -4.80
C GLU A 84 14.88 -18.05 -3.46
N VAL A 85 14.77 -16.73 -3.47
CA VAL A 85 15.16 -15.85 -2.37
C VAL A 85 13.92 -15.24 -1.72
N PRO A 86 13.69 -15.45 -0.41
CA PRO A 86 12.61 -14.80 0.31
C PRO A 86 12.89 -13.30 0.46
N PHE A 87 11.83 -12.50 0.49
CA PHE A 87 11.91 -11.04 0.58
C PHE A 87 10.98 -10.47 1.64
N ASP A 88 11.30 -9.26 2.11
CA ASP A 88 10.67 -8.63 3.27
C ASP A 88 9.52 -7.68 2.89
N ALA A 89 9.51 -7.14 1.66
CA ALA A 89 8.49 -6.19 1.24
C ALA A 89 8.20 -6.23 -0.27
N LEU A 90 6.96 -5.97 -0.65
CA LEU A 90 6.60 -5.58 -2.01
C LEU A 90 6.41 -4.07 -2.06
N LEU A 91 7.23 -3.38 -2.85
CA LEU A 91 7.16 -1.95 -3.10
C LEU A 91 6.51 -1.68 -4.45
N PHE A 92 5.44 -0.89 -4.45
CA PHE A 92 4.86 -0.27 -5.65
C PHE A 92 5.47 1.11 -5.83
N GLU A 93 6.43 1.24 -6.75
CA GLU A 93 7.12 2.49 -7.04
C GLU A 93 6.56 3.14 -8.30
N TYR A 94 6.28 4.43 -8.22
CA TYR A 94 5.75 5.23 -9.32
C TYR A 94 6.75 6.30 -9.72
N ASP A 95 6.90 6.55 -11.03
CA ASP A 95 7.69 7.68 -11.54
C ASP A 95 7.13 9.02 -11.06
N TYR A 96 5.80 9.16 -11.12
CA TYR A 96 5.08 10.34 -10.69
C TYR A 96 3.64 10.00 -10.33
N LEU A 97 3.31 10.05 -9.04
CA LEU A 97 1.97 9.78 -8.51
C LEU A 97 0.95 10.82 -8.97
N GLY A 98 1.39 12.03 -9.35
CA GLY A 98 0.50 13.11 -9.78
C GLY A 98 -0.02 13.03 -11.22
N ARG A 99 0.39 12.01 -12.00
CA ARG A 99 -0.05 11.77 -13.39
C ARG A 99 -1.45 11.15 -13.40
N LEU A 100 -2.21 11.33 -14.49
CA LEU A 100 -3.45 10.56 -14.70
C LEU A 100 -3.13 9.07 -14.86
N ASP A 101 -3.79 8.24 -14.05
CA ASP A 101 -3.66 6.78 -14.03
C ASP A 101 -2.19 6.29 -14.01
N PRO A 102 -1.39 6.72 -13.02
CA PRO A 102 0.00 6.32 -12.94
C PRO A 102 0.06 4.81 -12.67
N THR A 103 1.02 4.13 -13.28
CA THR A 103 1.23 2.69 -13.11
C THR A 103 2.55 2.48 -12.41
N ALA A 104 2.55 1.66 -11.37
CA ALA A 104 3.74 1.32 -10.64
C ALA A 104 4.54 0.22 -11.32
N GLU A 105 5.83 0.28 -11.10
CA GLU A 105 6.70 -0.89 -11.10
C GLU A 105 6.71 -1.53 -9.70
N SER A 106 6.77 -2.85 -9.66
CA SER A 106 6.85 -3.64 -8.43
C SER A 106 8.28 -4.12 -8.19
N TYR A 107 8.73 -3.91 -6.96
CA TYR A 107 10.02 -4.37 -6.47
C TYR A 107 9.85 -5.24 -5.22
N GLY A 108 10.43 -6.42 -5.22
CA GLY A 108 10.64 -7.21 -4.01
C GLY A 108 11.86 -6.66 -3.29
N LEU A 109 11.71 -6.26 -2.03
CA LEU A 109 12.81 -5.70 -1.24
C LEU A 109 13.32 -6.70 -0.22
N ARG A 110 14.64 -6.80 -0.10
CA ARG A 110 15.29 -7.46 1.03
C ARG A 110 16.05 -6.43 1.84
N ALA A 111 15.58 -6.16 3.05
CA ALA A 111 16.24 -5.19 3.91
C ALA A 111 17.60 -5.73 4.38
N GLU A 112 18.64 -4.89 4.36
CA GLU A 112 19.93 -5.28 4.97
C GLU A 112 19.78 -5.47 6.49
N ASN A 113 18.96 -4.62 7.10
CA ASN A 113 18.55 -4.70 8.49
C ASN A 113 17.01 -4.65 8.57
N PRO A 114 16.35 -5.72 9.07
CA PRO A 114 14.88 -5.75 9.19
C PRO A 114 14.28 -4.60 10.00
N ALA A 115 15.06 -3.93 10.86
CA ALA A 115 14.60 -2.75 11.60
C ALA A 115 14.35 -1.52 10.71
N ASP A 116 14.87 -1.49 9.49
CA ASP A 116 14.68 -0.39 8.53
C ASP A 116 13.28 -0.43 7.90
N LEU A 117 12.65 -1.61 7.86
CA LEU A 117 11.23 -1.79 7.54
C LEU A 117 10.38 -1.50 8.79
N LYS A 118 10.08 -0.22 8.98
CA LYS A 118 9.40 0.26 10.18
C LYS A 118 7.95 -0.21 10.23
N ARG A 119 7.55 -0.72 11.40
CA ARG A 119 6.16 -1.07 11.73
C ARG A 119 5.42 0.19 12.20
N GLN A 120 5.04 1.06 11.26
CA GLN A 120 4.40 2.34 11.54
C GLN A 120 3.29 2.65 10.54
N THR A 121 2.57 3.74 10.79
CA THR A 121 1.46 4.21 9.94
C THR A 121 1.85 5.34 9.01
N GLU A 122 2.75 6.23 9.47
CA GLU A 122 3.19 7.41 8.74
C GLU A 122 4.24 7.07 7.67
N PRO A 123 4.36 7.87 6.60
CA PRO A 123 5.46 7.76 5.65
C PRO A 123 6.83 7.87 6.33
N TYR A 124 7.83 7.19 5.78
CA TYR A 124 9.20 7.30 6.25
C TYR A 124 10.20 7.21 5.11
N PHE A 125 11.39 7.73 5.37
CA PHE A 125 12.51 7.53 4.47
C PHE A 125 13.04 6.10 4.66
N LEU A 126 12.82 5.24 3.66
CA LEU A 126 13.37 3.89 3.63
C LEU A 126 14.89 3.89 3.36
N GLY A 127 15.39 4.94 2.70
CA GLY A 127 16.80 5.08 2.37
C GLY A 127 17.24 4.13 1.27
N TYR A 128 18.53 3.77 1.26
CA TYR A 128 19.13 2.87 0.28
C TYR A 128 19.61 1.55 0.91
N ALA A 129 19.11 1.22 2.11
CA ALA A 129 19.55 0.08 2.92
C ALA A 129 18.74 -1.21 2.61
N TYR A 130 18.50 -1.46 1.32
CA TYR A 130 17.83 -2.66 0.84
C TYR A 130 18.43 -3.10 -0.49
N ASP A 131 18.29 -4.38 -0.78
CA ASP A 131 18.62 -5.00 -2.06
C ASP A 131 17.33 -5.45 -2.76
N PHE A 132 17.36 -5.57 -4.08
CA PHE A 132 16.23 -6.10 -4.83
C PHE A 132 16.24 -7.63 -4.81
N ALA A 133 15.12 -8.21 -4.42
CA ALA A 133 14.89 -9.64 -4.45
C ALA A 133 14.68 -10.09 -5.89
N GLN A 134 15.77 -10.44 -6.56
CA GLN A 134 15.71 -10.92 -7.93
C GLN A 134 14.78 -12.15 -8.06
N PRO A 135 13.92 -12.19 -9.09
CA PRO A 135 13.79 -11.22 -10.18
C PRO A 135 12.62 -10.25 -10.05
N ILE A 136 12.12 -9.99 -8.84
CA ILE A 136 11.09 -8.96 -8.63
C ILE A 136 11.78 -7.59 -8.60
N GLU A 137 12.29 -7.18 -9.76
CA GLU A 137 12.84 -5.85 -10.01
C GLU A 137 12.15 -5.30 -11.26
N ALA A 138 11.45 -4.18 -11.12
CA ALA A 138 10.70 -3.55 -12.20
C ALA A 138 9.64 -4.47 -12.88
N THR A 139 8.97 -5.31 -12.09
CA THR A 139 7.85 -6.14 -12.58
C THR A 139 6.54 -5.34 -12.59
N PRO A 140 5.47 -5.79 -13.27
CA PRO A 140 4.19 -5.09 -13.23
C PRO A 140 3.67 -4.85 -11.81
N GLY A 141 3.29 -3.60 -11.52
CA GLY A 141 2.73 -3.17 -10.25
C GLY A 141 1.23 -2.94 -10.30
N ILE A 142 0.79 -1.77 -9.84
CA ILE A 142 -0.63 -1.42 -9.78
C ILE A 142 -0.84 -0.05 -10.43
N THR A 143 -1.92 0.11 -11.18
CA THR A 143 -2.37 1.38 -11.72
C THR A 143 -3.31 2.11 -10.77
N LEU A 144 -3.02 3.36 -10.39
CA LEU A 144 -3.91 4.18 -9.56
C LEU A 144 -4.97 4.91 -10.40
N ARG A 145 -6.08 4.25 -10.69
CA ARG A 145 -7.15 4.74 -11.61
C ARG A 145 -8.05 5.88 -11.09
N LEU A 146 -7.59 6.64 -10.09
CA LEU A 146 -8.44 7.59 -9.35
C LEU A 146 -8.27 9.04 -9.75
N LEU A 147 -7.27 9.38 -10.57
CA LEU A 147 -6.99 10.77 -10.93
C LEU A 147 -7.74 11.24 -12.18
N ASN A 148 -8.46 10.34 -12.87
CA ASN A 148 -9.23 10.65 -14.06
C ASN A 148 -10.23 11.82 -13.91
N PRO A 149 -10.96 11.99 -12.77
CA PRO A 149 -11.82 13.16 -12.57
C PRO A 149 -11.07 14.50 -12.58
N LEU A 150 -9.75 14.51 -12.31
CA LEU A 150 -8.93 15.72 -12.30
C LEU A 150 -8.43 16.13 -13.69
N SER A 151 -8.61 15.27 -14.71
CA SER A 151 -8.20 15.54 -16.09
C SER A 151 -8.85 16.80 -16.69
N THR A 152 -10.04 17.19 -16.21
CA THR A 152 -10.75 18.38 -16.68
C THR A 152 -10.18 19.70 -16.15
N VAL A 153 -9.27 19.65 -15.17
CA VAL A 153 -8.75 20.83 -14.46
C VAL A 153 -7.40 21.33 -15.02
N GLU A 154 -6.68 20.51 -15.79
CA GLU A 154 -5.33 20.82 -16.30
C GLU A 154 -5.22 22.06 -17.21
N SER A 155 -6.33 22.72 -17.56
CA SER A 155 -6.36 23.86 -18.50
C SER A 155 -6.35 25.26 -17.86
N THR A 156 -6.39 25.39 -16.53
CA THR A 156 -6.42 26.69 -15.85
C THR A 156 -5.42 26.75 -14.70
N ASN A 157 -5.00 27.94 -14.26
CA ASN A 157 -3.93 28.23 -13.26
C ASN A 157 -4.19 27.64 -11.84
N ALA A 158 -4.37 26.33 -11.74
CA ALA A 158 -4.86 25.57 -10.59
C ALA A 158 -3.74 24.80 -9.88
N VAL A 159 -2.49 25.25 -9.97
CA VAL A 159 -1.31 24.45 -9.53
C VAL A 159 -1.37 24.10 -8.04
N GLU A 160 -1.75 25.05 -7.18
CA GLU A 160 -1.93 24.80 -5.74
C GLU A 160 -3.24 24.06 -5.46
N LEU A 161 -4.40 24.54 -5.96
CA LEU A 161 -5.70 23.85 -5.86
C LEU A 161 -5.62 22.36 -6.23
N MET A 162 -4.85 22.03 -7.27
CA MET A 162 -4.64 20.67 -7.72
C MET A 162 -3.76 19.86 -6.78
N SER A 163 -2.84 20.46 -6.00
CA SER A 163 -1.94 19.71 -5.13
C SER A 163 -2.71 19.03 -3.99
N GLU A 164 -3.44 19.77 -3.16
CA GLU A 164 -4.19 19.17 -2.05
C GLU A 164 -5.28 18.23 -2.55
N LEU A 165 -5.96 18.61 -3.64
CA LEU A 165 -7.00 17.78 -4.22
C LEU A 165 -6.42 16.48 -4.78
N LYS A 166 -5.32 16.53 -5.56
CA LYS A 166 -4.61 15.32 -6.04
C LYS A 166 -4.18 14.46 -4.86
N THR A 167 -3.63 15.04 -3.81
CA THR A 167 -3.22 14.28 -2.62
C THR A 167 -4.41 13.62 -1.92
N ALA A 168 -5.57 14.28 -1.85
CA ALA A 168 -6.79 13.65 -1.34
C ALA A 168 -7.22 12.44 -2.19
N TYR A 169 -7.16 12.54 -3.52
CA TYR A 169 -7.44 11.41 -4.42
C TYR A 169 -6.42 10.27 -4.25
N LEU A 170 -5.13 10.59 -4.08
CA LEU A 170 -4.10 9.60 -3.82
C LEU A 170 -4.35 8.83 -2.52
N TYR A 171 -4.66 9.52 -1.41
CA TYR A 171 -5.00 8.83 -0.16
C TYR A 171 -6.30 8.04 -0.26
N ALA A 172 -7.28 8.48 -1.06
CA ALA A 172 -8.44 7.65 -1.37
C ALA A 172 -8.03 6.36 -2.11
N ALA A 173 -7.08 6.43 -3.04
CA ALA A 173 -6.52 5.26 -3.71
C ALA A 173 -5.82 4.33 -2.73
N PHE A 174 -5.00 4.88 -1.82
CA PHE A 174 -4.28 4.09 -0.83
C PHE A 174 -5.23 3.37 0.14
N VAL A 175 -6.35 3.98 0.52
CA VAL A 175 -7.38 3.30 1.32
C VAL A 175 -7.99 2.12 0.56
N ALA A 176 -8.36 2.30 -0.71
CA ALA A 176 -8.91 1.20 -1.50
C ALA A 176 -7.87 0.11 -1.76
N LEU A 177 -6.60 0.48 -1.95
CA LEU A 177 -5.49 -0.46 -2.11
C LEU A 177 -5.21 -1.23 -0.82
N HIS A 178 -5.29 -0.59 0.35
CA HIS A 178 -5.24 -1.28 1.64
C HIS A 178 -6.34 -2.34 1.76
N ASP A 179 -7.57 -2.00 1.35
CA ASP A 179 -8.69 -2.94 1.37
C ASP A 179 -8.46 -4.10 0.39
N ALA A 180 -7.96 -3.81 -0.81
CA ALA A 180 -7.57 -4.82 -1.80
C ALA A 180 -6.46 -5.76 -1.29
N ILE A 181 -5.42 -5.21 -0.65
CA ILE A 181 -4.33 -5.99 -0.06
C ILE A 181 -4.86 -6.89 1.06
N THR A 182 -5.77 -6.39 1.89
CA THR A 182 -6.42 -7.17 2.96
C THR A 182 -7.11 -8.43 2.40
N GLU A 183 -7.76 -8.30 1.25
CA GLU A 183 -8.36 -9.44 0.54
C GLU A 183 -7.28 -10.31 -0.12
N PHE A 184 -6.31 -9.71 -0.80
CA PHE A 184 -5.22 -10.40 -1.51
C PHE A 184 -4.42 -11.33 -0.60
N VAL A 185 -4.10 -10.90 0.63
CA VAL A 185 -3.33 -11.73 1.58
C VAL A 185 -4.06 -13.00 2.03
N SER A 186 -5.35 -13.11 1.73
CA SER A 186 -6.16 -14.30 2.00
C SER A 186 -6.24 -15.25 0.78
N THR A 187 -5.58 -14.94 -0.32
CA THR A 187 -5.64 -15.70 -1.58
C THR A 187 -4.51 -16.73 -1.70
N ASP A 188 -4.73 -17.74 -2.53
CA ASP A 188 -3.67 -18.71 -2.89
C ASP A 188 -2.50 -18.04 -3.64
N SER A 189 -2.77 -16.96 -4.39
CA SER A 189 -1.73 -16.17 -5.07
C SER A 189 -0.76 -15.51 -4.11
N PHE A 190 -1.25 -14.95 -3.00
CA PHE A 190 -0.35 -14.44 -1.96
C PHE A 190 0.38 -15.57 -1.22
N ASN A 191 -0.31 -16.67 -0.92
CA ASN A 191 0.28 -17.79 -0.18
C ASN A 191 1.47 -18.42 -0.89
N LYS A 192 1.46 -18.35 -2.21
CA LYS A 192 2.59 -18.70 -3.04
C LYS A 192 3.82 -17.88 -2.65
N LEU A 193 3.80 -16.54 -2.73
CA LEU A 193 4.98 -15.67 -2.52
C LEU A 193 5.96 -16.14 -1.42
N LEU A 194 7.23 -16.30 -1.80
CA LEU A 194 8.32 -16.65 -0.89
C LEU A 194 8.72 -15.42 -0.07
N ARG A 195 8.24 -15.33 1.17
CA ARG A 195 8.28 -14.10 1.97
C ARG A 195 8.87 -14.31 3.36
N LEU A 196 9.49 -13.26 3.90
CA LEU A 196 9.91 -13.17 5.30
C LEU A 196 8.79 -12.60 6.17
N SER A 197 8.87 -12.84 7.48
CA SER A 197 7.94 -12.28 8.47
C SER A 197 8.70 -11.30 9.37
N PRO A 198 8.24 -10.05 9.52
CA PRO A 198 7.02 -9.49 8.90
C PRO A 198 7.20 -9.23 7.39
N PHE A 199 6.10 -9.24 6.64
CA PHE A 199 6.07 -8.87 5.22
C PHE A 199 5.33 -7.55 5.01
N HIS A 200 5.93 -6.61 4.28
CA HIS A 200 5.39 -5.26 4.10
C HIS A 200 4.86 -5.05 2.68
N PHE A 201 3.72 -4.38 2.54
CA PHE A 201 3.29 -3.74 1.30
C PHE A 201 3.54 -2.25 1.42
N LEU A 202 4.27 -1.70 0.46
CA LEU A 202 4.77 -0.33 0.46
C LEU A 202 4.39 0.39 -0.84
N ILE A 203 4.25 1.71 -0.78
CA ILE A 203 4.06 2.55 -1.96
C ILE A 203 4.96 3.79 -1.89
N GLN A 204 5.47 4.22 -3.03
CA GLN A 204 6.42 5.33 -3.12
C GLN A 204 6.37 6.00 -4.49
N GLU A 205 6.60 7.31 -4.54
CA GLU A 205 7.10 8.00 -5.74
C GLU A 205 8.64 7.99 -5.72
N HIS A 206 9.29 7.84 -6.86
CA HIS A 206 10.76 7.81 -6.95
C HIS A 206 11.41 8.94 -6.12
N ASP A 207 12.44 8.61 -5.31
CA ASP A 207 13.13 9.52 -4.39
C ASP A 207 12.26 10.23 -3.32
N SER A 208 11.07 9.71 -3.00
CA SER A 208 10.17 10.27 -1.98
C SER A 208 10.08 9.42 -0.70
N LEU A 209 9.24 9.84 0.25
CA LEU A 209 8.94 9.03 1.43
C LEU A 209 8.09 7.82 1.04
N THR A 210 8.40 6.68 1.65
CA THR A 210 7.66 5.43 1.48
C THR A 210 6.47 5.39 2.44
N GLN A 211 5.27 5.16 1.92
CA GLN A 211 4.06 4.97 2.70
C GLN A 211 3.79 3.47 2.95
N PRO A 212 3.71 3.02 4.22
CA PRO A 212 3.18 1.70 4.53
C PRO A 212 1.72 1.56 4.09
N LEU A 213 1.40 0.48 3.36
CA LEU A 213 0.02 0.15 3.01
C LEU A 213 -0.53 -0.98 3.88
N TYR A 214 0.26 -2.02 4.15
CA TYR A 214 -0.18 -3.19 4.91
C TYR A 214 1.01 -4.00 5.43
N ILE A 215 0.85 -4.68 6.56
CA ILE A 215 1.87 -5.55 7.14
C ILE A 215 1.28 -6.93 7.48
N VAL A 216 1.97 -7.99 7.07
CA VAL A 216 1.64 -9.39 7.36
C VAL A 216 2.62 -9.96 8.39
N GLU A 217 2.14 -10.79 9.31
CA GLU A 217 2.96 -11.51 10.30
C GLU A 217 2.91 -13.03 10.08
#